data_AF-A0A162D8T6-F1
#
_entry.id   AF-A0A162D8T6-F1
#
_cell.length_a   1.000
_cell.length_b   1.000
_cell.length_c   1.000
_cell.angle_alpha   90.00
_cell.angle_beta   90.00
_cell.angle_gamma   90.00
#
_symmetry.space_group_name_H-M   'P 1'
#
loop_
_entity.id
_entity.type
_entity.pdbx_description
1 polymer ?
#
loop_
_entity_poly.entity_id
_entity_poly.type
_entity_poly.pdbx_seq_one_letter_code
_entity_poly.pdbx_strand_id
1 'polypeptide(L)'
;MFWRFNNMCTTNIDNLLNDEDVTLQRLMDEDDIIQECKSSNRKLVNFLVKSEVLHELVSLVTKEPSTQTAEVVRFKYNNIAAELLSCDIAVINDAIF
;
A
#
# COMPACT_ATOMS: atom_id res chain seq x y z
N MET A 1 -16.73 12.25 -15.60
CA MET A 1 -15.55 11.73 -16.32
C MET A 1 -14.41 11.69 -15.31
N PHE A 2 -14.12 10.52 -14.76
CA PHE A 2 -13.16 10.39 -13.66
C PHE A 2 -11.75 10.18 -14.23
N TRP A 3 -11.07 11.31 -14.42
CA TRP A 3 -9.62 11.53 -14.54
C TRP A 3 -8.80 10.43 -15.22
N ARG A 4 -8.46 10.68 -16.49
CA ARG A 4 -7.32 10.06 -17.16
C ARG A 4 -6.07 10.83 -16.73
N PHE A 5 -5.44 10.47 -15.62
CA PHE A 5 -4.07 10.87 -15.35
C PHE A 5 -3.12 9.90 -16.06
N ASN A 6 -2.86 10.23 -17.32
CA ASN A 6 -1.68 9.76 -18.02
C ASN A 6 -0.53 10.66 -17.59
N ASN A 7 0.14 10.33 -16.48
CA ASN A 7 1.45 10.91 -16.16
C ASN A 7 2.46 9.77 -16.03
N MET A 8 3.27 9.63 -17.07
CA MET A 8 4.47 8.80 -17.11
C MET A 8 5.49 9.35 -16.10
N CYS A 9 5.33 9.06 -14.82
CA CYS A 9 6.35 9.29 -13.81
C CYS A 9 6.93 7.93 -13.44
N THR A 10 8.20 7.71 -13.76
CA THR A 10 9.02 6.73 -13.04
C THR A 10 8.83 6.99 -11.56
N THR A 11 8.13 6.08 -10.88
CA THR A 11 7.33 6.39 -9.69
C THR A 11 8.22 6.68 -8.50
N ASN A 12 7.84 7.69 -7.72
CA ASN A 12 8.49 8.03 -6.45
C ASN A 12 8.55 6.81 -5.51
N ILE A 13 7.59 5.89 -5.65
CA ILE A 13 7.57 4.55 -5.04
C ILE A 13 8.87 3.77 -5.28
N ASP A 14 9.36 3.65 -6.52
CA ASP A 14 10.57 2.87 -6.80
C ASP A 14 11.82 3.50 -6.18
N ASN A 15 11.85 4.83 -6.06
CA ASN A 15 12.92 5.55 -5.38
C ASN A 15 12.85 5.36 -3.87
N LEU A 16 11.65 5.48 -3.28
CA LEU A 16 11.41 5.20 -1.87
C LEU A 16 11.79 3.76 -1.52
N LEU A 17 11.46 2.78 -2.36
CA LEU A 17 11.81 1.38 -2.14
C LEU A 17 13.32 1.08 -2.25
N ASN A 18 14.11 1.97 -2.84
CA ASN A 18 15.58 1.87 -2.80
C ASN A 18 16.18 2.50 -1.54
N ASP A 19 15.40 3.25 -0.76
CA ASP A 19 15.83 3.88 0.48
C ASP A 19 15.84 2.84 1.62
N GLU A 20 16.87 2.87 2.48
CA GLU A 20 16.99 1.89 3.57
C GLU A 20 15.98 2.17 4.70
N ASP A 21 15.55 3.43 4.85
CA ASP A 21 14.56 3.88 5.84
C ASP A 21 13.12 3.88 5.30
N VAL A 22 12.83 3.10 4.26
CA VAL A 22 11.49 3.02 3.69
C VAL A 22 10.50 2.37 4.66
N THR A 23 9.34 2.99 4.84
CA THR A 23 8.27 2.50 5.72
C THR A 23 6.97 2.36 4.94
N LEU A 24 6.08 1.46 5.41
CA LEU A 24 4.77 1.26 4.81
C LEU A 24 3.97 2.57 4.79
N GLN A 25 3.97 3.33 5.89
CA GLN A 25 3.31 4.65 5.95
C GLN A 25 3.76 5.59 4.85
N ARG A 26 5.08 5.69 4.61
CA ARG A 26 5.63 6.59 3.60
C ARG A 26 5.20 6.19 2.19
N LEU A 27 5.10 4.88 1.92
CA LEU A 27 4.54 4.38 0.67
C LEU A 27 3.04 4.65 0.58
N MET A 28 2.28 4.47 1.67
CA MET A 28 0.83 4.71 1.71
C MET A 28 0.46 6.19 1.61
N ASP A 29 1.41 7.10 1.87
CA ASP A 29 1.20 8.53 1.65
C ASP A 29 1.34 8.94 0.19
N GLU A 30 1.93 8.09 -0.65
CA GLU A 30 1.99 8.29 -2.10
C GLU A 30 0.64 7.98 -2.75
N ASP A 31 0.13 8.93 -3.53
CA ASP A 31 -1.14 8.78 -4.26
C ASP A 31 -1.08 7.65 -5.31
N ASP A 32 0.12 7.30 -5.78
CA ASP A 32 0.35 6.31 -6.84
C ASP A 32 0.46 4.87 -6.31
N ILE A 33 0.53 4.63 -4.99
CA ILE A 33 0.77 3.27 -4.43
C ILE A 33 -0.25 2.24 -4.93
N ILE A 34 -1.52 2.62 -4.99
CA ILE A 34 -2.61 1.76 -5.45
C ILE A 34 -2.45 1.45 -6.94
N GLN A 35 -2.13 2.45 -7.75
CA GLN A 35 -1.92 2.31 -9.20
C GLN A 35 -0.72 1.41 -9.49
N GLU A 36 0.38 1.58 -8.76
CA GLU A 36 1.60 0.78 -8.88
C GLU A 36 1.39 -0.67 -8.44
N CYS A 37 0.61 -0.87 -7.38
CA CYS A 37 0.21 -2.20 -6.94
C CYS A 37 -0.62 -2.89 -8.03
N LYS A 38 -1.67 -2.22 -8.55
CA LYS A 38 -2.50 -2.72 -9.66
C LYS A 38 -1.71 -2.99 -10.93
N SER A 39 -0.68 -2.19 -11.20
CA SER A 39 0.24 -2.37 -12.32
C SER A 39 1.25 -3.51 -12.09
N SER A 40 1.17 -4.21 -10.96
CA SER A 40 2.08 -5.29 -10.56
C SER A 40 3.55 -4.84 -10.57
N ASN A 41 3.83 -3.64 -10.02
CA ASN A 41 5.21 -3.22 -9.80
C ASN A 41 5.92 -4.24 -8.91
N ARG A 42 6.91 -4.96 -9.47
CA ARG A 42 7.59 -6.05 -8.78
C ARG A 42 8.28 -5.63 -7.48
N LYS A 43 8.84 -4.42 -7.42
CA LYS A 43 9.52 -3.91 -6.22
C LYS A 43 8.50 -3.68 -5.12
N LEU A 44 7.38 -3.03 -5.45
CA LEU A 44 6.30 -2.78 -4.50
C LEU A 44 5.67 -4.09 -4.03
N VAL A 45 5.35 -5.01 -4.95
CA VAL A 45 4.78 -6.32 -4.60
C VAL A 45 5.74 -7.09 -3.67
N ASN A 46 7.03 -7.16 -3.99
CA ASN A 46 8.02 -7.82 -3.14
C ASN A 46 8.14 -7.18 -1.75
N PHE A 47 7.91 -5.88 -1.62
CA PHE A 47 7.86 -5.20 -0.33
C PHE A 47 6.57 -5.54 0.43
N LEU A 48 5.41 -5.47 -0.24
CA LEU A 48 4.10 -5.72 0.34
C LEU A 48 3.93 -7.16 0.83
N VAL A 49 4.56 -8.15 0.19
CA VAL A 49 4.50 -9.57 0.60
C VAL A 49 5.44 -9.92 1.75
N LYS A 50 6.26 -8.98 2.24
CA LYS A 50 7.07 -9.23 3.44
C LYS A 50 6.15 -9.45 4.63
N SER A 51 6.46 -10.45 5.46
CA SER A 51 5.62 -10.84 6.60
C SER A 51 5.31 -9.68 7.56
N GLU A 52 6.29 -8.81 7.82
CA GLU A 52 6.13 -7.61 8.65
C GLU A 52 5.11 -6.62 8.05
N VAL A 53 5.19 -6.38 6.73
CA VAL A 53 4.33 -5.44 6.00
C VAL A 53 2.92 -6.00 5.86
N LEU A 54 2.78 -7.28 5.52
CA LEU A 54 1.48 -7.97 5.50
C LEU A 54 0.78 -7.89 6.86
N HIS A 55 1.52 -8.17 7.94
CA HIS A 55 0.95 -8.10 9.27
C HIS A 55 0.52 -6.68 9.65
N GLU A 56 1.28 -5.66 9.22
CA GLU A 56 0.90 -4.25 9.41
C GLU A 56 -0.36 -3.89 8.61
N LEU A 57 -0.43 -4.24 7.32
CA LEU A 57 -1.61 -4.04 6.47
C LEU A 57 -2.86 -4.71 7.04
N VAL A 58 -2.73 -5.98 7.45
CA VAL A 58 -3.81 -6.72 8.09
C VAL A 58 -4.19 -6.06 9.41
N SER A 59 -3.22 -5.62 10.22
CA SER A 59 -3.49 -4.91 11.47
C SER A 59 -4.22 -3.59 11.24
N LEU A 60 -3.93 -2.85 10.16
CA LEU A 60 -4.65 -1.62 9.81
C LEU A 60 -6.12 -1.94 9.48
N VAL A 61 -6.38 -3.00 8.72
CA VAL A 61 -7.75 -3.38 8.34
C VAL A 61 -8.53 -4.02 9.50
N THR A 62 -7.87 -4.82 10.34
CA THR A 62 -8.53 -5.69 11.34
C THR A 62 -8.55 -5.13 12.75
N LYS A 63 -7.59 -4.29 13.18
CA LYS A 63 -7.63 -3.72 14.53
C LYS A 63 -8.61 -2.56 14.60
N GLU A 64 -9.48 -2.61 15.61
CA GLU A 64 -10.12 -1.40 16.11
C GLU A 64 -9.05 -0.47 16.70
N PRO A 65 -8.91 0.75 16.19
CA PRO A 65 -7.85 1.63 16.63
C PRO A 65 -8.17 2.23 17.99
N SER A 66 -7.11 2.38 18.78
CA SER A 66 -7.09 3.24 19.95
C SER A 66 -7.45 4.68 19.54
N THR A 67 -8.29 5.34 20.34
CA THR A 67 -8.90 6.67 20.13
C THR A 67 -7.94 7.86 19.98
N GLN A 68 -6.62 7.64 19.84
CA GLN A 68 -5.59 8.69 19.81
C GLN A 68 -5.20 9.17 18.40
N THR A 69 -5.54 8.44 17.33
CA THR A 69 -5.19 8.85 15.96
C THR A 69 -6.34 9.61 15.30
N ALA A 70 -6.05 10.74 14.65
CA ALA A 70 -7.04 11.55 13.93
C ALA A 70 -7.83 10.69 12.92
N GLU A 71 -9.16 10.66 13.06
CA GLU A 71 -10.06 9.77 12.31
C GLU A 71 -9.88 9.87 10.79
N VAL A 72 -9.57 11.06 10.25
CA VAL A 72 -9.36 11.29 8.81
C VAL A 72 -8.14 10.52 8.28
N VAL A 73 -7.04 10.53 9.01
CA VAL A 73 -5.80 9.83 8.63
C VAL A 73 -6.01 8.31 8.73
N ARG A 74 -6.80 7.87 9.71
CA ARG A 74 -7.20 6.47 9.87
C ARG A 74 -8.03 5.95 8.69
N PHE A 75 -9.04 6.70 8.25
CA PHE A 75 -9.86 6.27 7.10
C PHE A 75 -9.01 6.18 5.82
N LYS A 76 -8.05 7.09 5.63
CA LYS A 76 -7.11 7.02 4.51
C LYS A 76 -6.34 5.69 4.52
N TYR A 77 -5.63 5.38 5.62
CA TYR A 77 -4.78 4.19 5.67
C TYR A 77 -5.59 2.89 5.64
N ASN A 78 -6.75 2.81 6.30
CA ASN A 78 -7.60 1.61 6.23
C ASN A 78 -8.09 1.34 4.82
N ASN A 79 -8.52 2.37 4.09
CA ASN A 79 -8.98 2.21 2.72
C ASN A 79 -7.85 1.76 1.80
N ILE A 80 -6.67 2.37 1.92
CA ILE A 80 -5.50 1.98 1.13
C ILE A 80 -5.09 0.54 1.44
N ALA A 81 -5.01 0.17 2.73
CA ALA A 81 -4.63 -1.19 3.12
C ALA A 81 -5.63 -2.24 2.63
N ALA A 82 -6.93 -1.98 2.77
CA ALA A 82 -7.98 -2.85 2.24
C ALA A 82 -7.89 -2.98 0.72
N GLU A 83 -7.60 -1.88 0.01
CA GLU A 83 -7.47 -1.89 -1.45
C GLU A 83 -6.20 -2.62 -1.91
N LEU A 84 -5.09 -2.52 -1.18
CA LEU A 84 -3.86 -3.27 -1.47
C LEU A 84 -4.03 -4.77 -1.24
N LEU A 85 -4.69 -5.17 -0.15
CA LEU A 85 -4.96 -6.57 0.16
C LEU A 85 -5.99 -7.20 -0.79
N SER A 86 -6.90 -6.39 -1.33
CA SER A 86 -7.91 -6.84 -2.29
C SER A 86 -7.51 -6.65 -3.75
N CYS A 87 -6.32 -6.12 -4.03
CA CYS A 87 -5.77 -6.16 -5.37
C CYS A 87 -5.64 -7.63 -5.78
N ASP A 88 -6.20 -7.97 -6.95
CA ASP A 88 -6.29 -9.31 -7.54
C ASP A 88 -4.92 -9.84 -8.00
N ILE A 89 -3.91 -9.67 -7.15
CA ILE A 89 -2.53 -10.06 -7.37
C ILE A 89 -2.39 -11.43 -6.72
N ALA A 90 -2.37 -12.46 -7.56
CA ALA A 90 -2.24 -13.85 -7.12
C ALA A 90 -1.09 -14.07 -6.12
N VAL A 91 0.01 -13.31 -6.24
CA VAL A 91 1.16 -13.39 -5.33
C VAL A 91 0.85 -12.88 -3.92
N ILE A 92 0.02 -11.84 -3.76
CA ILE A 92 -0.40 -11.36 -2.45
C ILE A 92 -1.39 -12.35 -1.84
N ASN A 93 -2.32 -12.87 -2.64
CA ASN A 93 -3.28 -13.88 -2.18
C ASN A 93 -2.59 -15.19 -1.77
N ASP A 94 -1.57 -15.65 -2.49
CA ASP A 94 -0.77 -16.83 -2.16
C ASP A 94 0.11 -16.63 -0.92
N ALA A 95 0.48 -15.39 -0.59
CA ALA A 95 1.21 -15.08 0.64
C ALA A 95 0.30 -15.04 1.89
N ILE A 96 -1.02 -14.92 1.70
CA ILE A 96 -2.02 -14.86 2.77
C ILE A 96 -2.64 -16.24 3.05
N PHE A 97 -2.64 -17.15 2.07
CA PHE A 97 -3.21 -18.50 2.15
C PHE A 97 -2.13 -19.59 2.21
#